data_AF-A0A074V731-F1
#
_entry.id   AF-A0A074V731-F1
#
_cell.length_a   1.000
_cell.length_b   1.000
_cell.length_c   1.000
_cell.angle_alpha   90.00
_cell.angle_beta   90.00
_cell.angle_gamma   90.00
#
_symmetry.space_group_name_H-M   'P 1'
#
loop_
_entity.id
_entity.type
_entity.pdbx_description
1 polymer ?
#
loop_
_entity_poly.entity_id
_entity_poly.type
_entity_poly.pdbx_seq_one_letter_code
_entity_poly.pdbx_strand_id
1 'polypeptide(L)'
;SREKEKGITLSTLGFGDDNFNDAMMVQIADAGNGNYSYIDSLEEAQKVLQEEMSATLVTVAKDVKAQIEFNPAQVLEYRQIGYEKRQLKQEDFNNDKVDAGDIGAGKKLTVLYELTLAGGKPSIDPLRYQNKKSAPAINANNNEIAFLKLRWKAPRGQKSELVSLPIEKKALASSFASAGVETRFMAAVAAYGQKLRNNPELSKTSYQQIASWANNAKGDDKQGYRAEFVKLVRKAAALDDKTN
;
A
#
# COMPACT_ATOMS: atom_id res chain seq x y z
N SER A 1 9.55 -16.89 -16.14
CA SER A 1 10.16 -18.20 -16.47
C SER A 1 9.19 -18.97 -17.36
N ARG A 2 9.67 -19.97 -18.11
CA ARG A 2 8.85 -20.79 -19.03
C ARG A 2 7.65 -21.48 -18.35
N GLU A 3 7.72 -21.68 -17.04
CA GLU A 3 6.67 -22.31 -16.23
C GLU A 3 5.56 -21.32 -15.79
N LYS A 4 5.87 -20.01 -15.68
CA LYS A 4 4.84 -18.97 -15.47
C LYS A 4 3.83 -18.93 -16.61
N GLU A 5 4.31 -19.03 -17.85
CA GLU A 5 3.47 -19.02 -19.06
C GLU A 5 2.54 -20.25 -19.14
N LYS A 6 2.88 -21.34 -18.43
CA LYS A 6 2.04 -22.54 -18.30
C LYS A 6 1.03 -22.45 -17.15
N GLY A 7 0.98 -21.31 -16.43
CA GLY A 7 0.10 -21.12 -15.28
C GLY A 7 0.55 -21.82 -14.00
N ILE A 8 1.81 -22.24 -13.91
CA ILE A 8 2.38 -22.85 -12.70
C ILE A 8 2.89 -21.73 -11.79
N THR A 9 2.34 -21.63 -10.57
CA THR A 9 2.77 -20.67 -9.55
C THR A 9 3.60 -21.35 -8.45
N LEU A 10 4.59 -20.63 -7.90
CA LEU A 10 5.44 -21.12 -6.81
C LEU A 10 5.28 -20.24 -5.57
N SER A 11 4.68 -20.78 -4.51
CA SER A 11 4.62 -20.12 -3.20
C SER A 11 5.62 -20.74 -2.24
N THR A 12 6.25 -19.93 -1.41
CA THR A 12 7.26 -20.34 -0.44
C THR A 12 6.77 -20.04 0.98
N LEU A 13 6.91 -21.01 1.89
CA LEU A 13 6.55 -20.88 3.30
C LEU A 13 7.83 -21.06 4.14
N GLY A 14 8.18 -20.03 4.91
CA GLY A 14 9.26 -20.10 5.90
C GLY A 14 8.68 -20.37 7.29
N PHE A 15 9.29 -21.28 8.05
CA PHE A 15 8.90 -21.58 9.44
C PHE A 15 10.11 -21.40 10.35
N GLY A 16 9.95 -20.65 11.45
CA GLY A 16 10.98 -20.53 12.47
C GLY A 16 10.92 -19.25 13.30
N ASP A 17 11.87 -19.12 14.22
CA ASP A 17 11.95 -18.01 15.19
C ASP A 17 13.18 -17.09 14.96
N ASP A 18 14.07 -17.39 14.01
CA ASP A 18 15.29 -16.59 13.78
C ASP A 18 15.90 -16.73 12.35
N ASN A 19 16.63 -15.68 11.94
CA ASN A 19 17.47 -15.46 10.75
C ASN A 19 17.19 -16.32 9.50
N PHE A 20 16.01 -16.13 8.90
CA PHE A 20 15.70 -16.63 7.57
C PHE A 20 16.15 -15.64 6.49
N ASN A 21 16.67 -16.16 5.36
CA ASN A 21 16.97 -15.35 4.18
C ASN A 21 15.68 -15.01 3.43
N ASP A 22 14.82 -14.21 4.06
CA ASP A 22 13.56 -13.71 3.53
C ASP A 22 13.72 -13.08 2.15
N ALA A 23 14.83 -12.36 1.94
CA ALA A 23 15.13 -11.73 0.66
C ALA A 23 15.21 -12.76 -0.48
N MET A 24 15.84 -13.92 -0.24
CA MET A 24 15.91 -15.01 -1.22
C MET A 24 14.54 -15.66 -1.43
N MET A 25 13.78 -15.90 -0.36
CA MET A 25 12.47 -16.56 -0.46
C MET A 25 11.43 -15.68 -1.17
N VAL A 26 11.47 -14.37 -0.95
CA VAL A 26 10.68 -13.37 -1.69
C VAL A 26 11.08 -13.36 -3.16
N GLN A 27 12.38 -13.36 -3.48
CA GLN A 27 12.84 -13.39 -4.87
C GLN A 27 12.37 -14.64 -5.61
N ILE A 28 12.39 -15.80 -4.95
CA ILE A 28 11.95 -17.07 -5.52
C ILE A 28 10.42 -17.07 -5.76
N ALA A 29 9.63 -16.62 -4.78
CA ALA A 29 8.17 -16.51 -4.92
C ALA A 29 7.78 -15.53 -6.04
N ASP A 30 8.43 -14.36 -6.10
CA ASP A 30 8.23 -13.36 -7.16
C ASP A 30 8.64 -13.92 -8.53
N ALA A 31 9.74 -14.69 -8.59
CA ALA A 31 10.18 -15.38 -9.81
C ALA A 31 9.25 -16.52 -10.26
N GLY A 32 8.27 -16.90 -9.43
CA GLY A 32 7.23 -17.89 -9.73
C GLY A 32 5.80 -17.36 -9.67
N ASN A 33 5.57 -16.04 -9.60
CA ASN A 33 4.23 -15.44 -9.45
C ASN A 33 3.41 -16.04 -8.27
N GLY A 34 4.09 -16.52 -7.22
CA GLY A 34 3.44 -16.97 -6.00
C GLY A 34 3.71 -16.04 -4.83
N ASN A 35 3.40 -16.50 -3.62
CA ASN A 35 3.48 -15.68 -2.41
C ASN A 35 4.56 -16.21 -1.47
N TYR A 36 5.14 -15.30 -0.69
CA TYR A 36 5.98 -15.65 0.45
C TYR A 36 5.21 -15.37 1.73
N SER A 37 5.18 -16.34 2.64
CA SER A 37 4.67 -16.16 4.00
C SER A 37 5.68 -16.70 5.01
N TYR A 38 5.90 -15.95 6.07
CA TYR A 38 6.72 -16.36 7.22
C TYR A 38 5.80 -16.72 8.37
N ILE A 39 6.02 -17.88 8.97
CA ILE A 39 5.19 -18.45 10.03
C ILE A 39 6.07 -18.64 11.27
N ASP A 40 5.87 -17.79 12.26
CA ASP A 40 6.56 -17.78 13.56
C ASP A 40 5.66 -18.21 14.73
N SER A 41 4.37 -18.42 14.46
CA SER A 41 3.37 -18.74 15.47
C SER A 41 2.30 -19.67 14.90
N LEU A 42 1.61 -20.37 15.80
CA LEU A 42 0.50 -21.24 15.42
C LEU A 42 -0.65 -20.42 14.81
N GLU A 43 -0.86 -19.21 15.33
CA GLU A 43 -1.84 -18.25 14.85
C GLU A 43 -1.52 -17.77 13.42
N GLU A 44 -0.26 -17.41 13.14
CA GLU A 44 0.16 -17.05 11.78
C GLU A 44 0.10 -18.27 10.83
N ALA A 45 0.40 -19.48 11.33
CA ALA A 45 0.25 -20.72 10.56
C ALA A 45 -1.20 -20.95 10.14
N GLN A 46 -2.15 -20.76 11.07
CA GLN A 46 -3.58 -20.90 10.79
C GLN A 46 -4.05 -19.86 9.78
N LYS A 47 -3.65 -18.59 9.95
CA LYS A 47 -3.95 -17.51 9.01
C LYS A 47 -3.46 -17.84 7.60
N VAL A 48 -2.18 -18.17 7.47
CA VAL A 48 -1.54 -18.42 6.18
C VAL A 48 -2.15 -19.66 5.51
N LEU A 49 -2.28 -20.77 6.23
CA LEU A 49 -2.68 -22.06 5.64
C LEU A 49 -4.18 -22.21 5.44
N GLN A 50 -5.03 -21.65 6.31
CA GLN A 50 -6.48 -21.77 6.17
C GLN A 50 -7.09 -20.61 5.38
N GLU A 51 -6.70 -19.37 5.69
CA GLU A 51 -7.35 -18.18 5.13
C GLU A 51 -6.65 -17.72 3.83
N GLU A 52 -5.33 -17.53 3.85
CA GLU A 52 -4.61 -16.91 2.74
C GLU A 52 -4.30 -17.90 1.60
N MET A 53 -3.92 -19.14 1.92
CA MET A 53 -3.58 -20.15 0.91
C MET A 53 -4.78 -20.45 0.00
N SER A 54 -5.97 -20.61 0.57
CA SER A 54 -7.22 -20.81 -0.19
C SER A 54 -7.53 -19.63 -1.14
N ALA A 55 -7.29 -18.40 -0.68
CA ALA A 55 -7.48 -17.16 -1.46
C ALA A 55 -6.49 -17.01 -2.62
N THR A 56 -5.29 -17.58 -2.50
CA THR A 56 -4.24 -17.52 -3.54
C THR A 56 -4.44 -18.50 -4.70
N LEU A 57 -5.26 -19.54 -4.52
CA LEU A 57 -5.48 -20.58 -5.53
C LEU A 57 -6.43 -20.15 -6.66
N VAL A 58 -7.24 -19.11 -6.45
CA VAL A 58 -8.19 -18.62 -7.43
C VAL A 58 -7.83 -17.20 -7.85
N THR A 59 -7.16 -17.06 -8.99
CA THR A 59 -6.91 -15.75 -9.61
C THR A 59 -8.23 -15.16 -10.12
N VAL A 60 -8.57 -13.95 -9.67
CA VAL A 60 -9.78 -13.23 -10.11
C VAL A 60 -9.48 -12.14 -11.14
N ALA A 61 -8.24 -11.64 -11.16
CA ALA A 61 -7.78 -10.70 -12.17
C ALA A 61 -6.28 -10.91 -12.45
N LYS A 62 -5.91 -10.89 -13.71
CA LYS A 62 -4.52 -10.99 -14.18
C LYS A 62 -4.01 -9.65 -14.69
N ASP A 63 -2.69 -9.46 -14.69
CA ASP A 63 -2.03 -8.26 -15.23
C ASP A 63 -2.61 -6.96 -14.70
N VAL A 64 -2.83 -6.87 -13.39
CA VAL A 64 -3.47 -5.70 -12.79
C VAL A 64 -2.48 -4.54 -12.74
N LYS A 65 -2.85 -3.45 -13.40
CA LYS A 65 -2.11 -2.19 -13.44
C LYS A 65 -2.97 -1.07 -12.89
N ALA A 66 -2.43 -0.30 -11.96
CA ALA A 66 -3.06 0.91 -11.44
C ALA A 66 -2.18 2.12 -11.75
N GLN A 67 -2.82 3.20 -12.20
CA GLN A 67 -2.19 4.50 -12.40
C GLN A 67 -3.08 5.57 -11.79
N ILE A 68 -2.50 6.40 -10.93
CA ILE A 68 -3.18 7.55 -10.35
C ILE A 68 -2.52 8.83 -10.83
N GLU A 69 -3.35 9.81 -11.17
CA GLU A 69 -2.92 11.15 -11.53
C GLU A 69 -3.55 12.13 -10.55
N PHE A 70 -2.75 13.00 -9.93
CA PHE A 70 -3.28 14.02 -9.01
C PHE A 70 -3.55 15.32 -9.75
N ASN A 71 -4.67 15.98 -9.40
CA ASN A 71 -5.02 17.27 -9.97
C ASN A 71 -4.08 18.36 -9.43
N PRO A 72 -3.21 18.98 -10.26
CA PRO A 72 -2.25 19.97 -9.80
C PRO A 72 -2.89 21.27 -9.28
N ALA A 73 -4.17 21.50 -9.57
CA ALA A 73 -4.93 22.61 -8.99
C ALA A 73 -5.35 22.34 -7.53
N GLN A 74 -5.40 21.07 -7.11
CA GLN A 74 -5.82 20.66 -5.74
C GLN A 74 -4.68 20.04 -4.93
N VAL A 75 -3.64 19.49 -5.57
CA VAL A 75 -2.51 18.81 -4.93
C VAL A 75 -1.21 19.42 -5.42
N LEU A 76 -0.41 19.94 -4.50
CA LEU A 76 0.90 20.54 -4.77
C LEU A 76 2.01 19.49 -4.84
N GLU A 77 2.00 18.57 -3.88
CA GLU A 77 3.00 17.52 -3.72
C GLU A 77 2.30 16.24 -3.30
N TYR A 78 2.87 15.10 -3.68
CA TYR A 78 2.40 13.81 -3.24
C TYR A 78 3.56 12.82 -3.11
N ARG A 79 3.44 11.90 -2.16
CA ARG A 79 4.38 10.81 -1.95
C ARG A 79 3.61 9.51 -1.71
N GLN A 80 4.02 8.44 -2.38
CA GLN A 80 3.50 7.12 -2.11
C GLN A 80 4.16 6.54 -0.85
N ILE A 81 3.36 6.03 0.09
CA ILE A 81 3.86 5.35 1.28
C ILE A 81 3.83 3.84 1.03
N GLY A 82 5.01 3.22 0.98
CA GLY A 82 5.15 1.79 0.70
C GLY A 82 4.97 1.44 -0.79
N TYR A 83 5.08 0.15 -1.13
CA TYR A 83 5.03 -0.37 -2.52
C TYR A 83 6.03 0.27 -3.51
N GLU A 84 7.09 0.92 -3.02
CA GLU A 84 8.07 1.66 -3.82
C GLU A 84 8.77 0.77 -4.88
N LYS A 85 9.00 -0.52 -4.57
CA LYS A 85 9.69 -1.47 -5.46
C LYS A 85 8.84 -1.95 -6.66
N ARG A 86 7.55 -1.66 -6.69
CA ARG A 86 6.63 -2.10 -7.76
C ARG A 86 6.06 -0.92 -8.57
N GLN A 87 6.70 0.25 -8.52
CA GLN A 87 6.29 1.39 -9.33
C GLN A 87 6.49 1.07 -10.82
N LEU A 88 5.37 0.99 -11.54
CA LEU A 88 5.35 0.95 -13.00
C LEU A 88 5.71 2.33 -13.54
N LYS A 89 6.59 2.37 -14.54
CA LYS A 89 6.81 3.61 -15.28
C LYS A 89 5.54 4.01 -16.02
N GLN A 90 5.33 5.30 -16.19
CA GLN A 90 4.13 5.84 -16.87
C GLN A 90 3.96 5.28 -18.29
N GLU A 91 5.08 5.03 -18.97
CA GLU A 91 5.16 4.42 -20.31
C GLU A 91 4.72 2.94 -20.36
N ASP A 92 4.86 2.20 -19.25
CA ASP A 92 4.57 0.77 -19.18
C ASP A 92 3.09 0.47 -18.87
N PHE A 93 2.31 1.49 -18.48
CA PHE A 93 0.90 1.33 -18.09
C PHE A 93 0.04 0.82 -19.26
N ASN A 94 0.25 1.35 -20.47
CA ASN A 94 -0.50 0.95 -21.67
C ASN A 94 0.10 -0.25 -22.40
N ASN A 95 1.28 -0.74 -21.98
CA ASN A 95 1.99 -1.81 -22.66
C ASN A 95 1.58 -3.18 -22.13
N ASP A 96 0.65 -3.86 -22.80
CA ASP A 96 0.18 -5.20 -22.42
C ASP A 96 1.26 -6.31 -22.46
N LYS A 97 2.47 -6.01 -22.96
CA LYS A 97 3.62 -6.93 -22.94
C LYS A 97 4.41 -6.87 -21.63
N VAL A 98 4.20 -5.85 -20.80
CA VAL A 98 4.83 -5.74 -19.48
C VAL A 98 3.93 -6.44 -18.47
N ASP A 99 4.43 -7.55 -17.92
CA ASP A 99 3.80 -8.35 -16.87
C ASP A 99 3.56 -7.49 -15.62
N ALA A 100 2.39 -7.64 -15.00
CA ALA A 100 2.01 -6.89 -13.80
C ALA A 100 1.49 -7.84 -12.72
N GLY A 101 1.11 -7.31 -11.55
CA GLY A 101 0.68 -8.14 -10.44
C GLY A 101 -0.65 -8.85 -10.72
N ASP A 102 -0.76 -10.12 -10.30
CA ASP A 102 -2.02 -10.86 -10.28
C ASP A 102 -2.75 -10.66 -8.95
N ILE A 103 -4.10 -10.60 -9.02
CA ILE A 103 -4.96 -10.49 -7.84
C ILE A 103 -5.76 -11.79 -7.67
N GLY A 104 -5.56 -12.44 -6.51
CA GLY A 104 -6.32 -13.61 -6.06
C GLY A 104 -7.65 -13.23 -5.40
N ALA A 105 -8.57 -14.19 -5.33
CA ALA A 105 -9.86 -14.03 -4.66
C ALA A 105 -9.65 -13.61 -3.20
N GLY A 106 -10.38 -12.60 -2.73
CA GLY A 106 -10.28 -12.12 -1.35
C GLY A 106 -9.05 -11.24 -1.05
N LYS A 107 -8.10 -11.08 -1.99
CA LYS A 107 -6.99 -10.14 -1.80
C LYS A 107 -7.45 -8.69 -1.94
N LYS A 108 -6.94 -7.83 -1.06
CA LYS A 108 -7.12 -6.38 -1.12
C LYS A 108 -5.77 -5.71 -1.32
N LEU A 109 -5.66 -4.86 -2.34
CA LEU A 109 -4.50 -4.00 -2.53
C LEU A 109 -4.81 -2.63 -1.93
N THR A 110 -3.96 -2.18 -1.00
CA THR A 110 -4.04 -0.85 -0.42
C THR A 110 -2.81 -0.07 -0.82
N VAL A 111 -3.01 1.11 -1.41
CA VAL A 111 -1.94 2.07 -1.70
C VAL A 111 -2.23 3.33 -0.90
N LEU A 112 -1.24 3.80 -0.15
CA LEU A 112 -1.34 5.02 0.64
C LEU A 112 -0.54 6.13 -0.02
N TYR A 113 -1.15 7.31 -0.10
CA TYR A 113 -0.47 8.52 -0.54
C TYR A 113 -0.57 9.59 0.54
N GLU A 114 0.54 10.26 0.77
CA GLU A 114 0.63 11.50 1.53
C GLU A 114 0.56 12.66 0.55
N LEU A 115 -0.32 13.63 0.82
CA LEU A 115 -0.62 14.73 -0.10
C LEU A 115 -0.44 16.07 0.61
N THR A 116 0.20 17.02 -0.08
CA THR A 116 0.14 18.45 0.26
C THR A 116 -0.93 19.09 -0.61
N LEU A 117 -2.05 19.50 -0.02
CA LEU A 117 -3.14 20.14 -0.75
C LEU A 117 -2.80 21.59 -1.14
N ALA A 118 -3.45 22.08 -2.19
CA ALA A 118 -3.39 23.49 -2.60
C ALA A 118 -3.78 24.41 -1.43
N GLY A 119 -2.95 25.42 -1.17
CA GLY A 119 -3.05 26.29 0.01
C GLY A 119 -2.26 25.82 1.24
N GLY A 120 -1.70 24.61 1.20
CA GLY A 120 -0.75 24.12 2.20
C GLY A 120 0.67 24.66 2.02
N LYS A 121 1.54 24.37 2.98
CA LYS A 121 2.97 24.69 2.90
C LYS A 121 3.70 23.55 2.14
N PRO A 122 4.34 23.82 0.99
CA PRO A 122 5.13 22.81 0.29
C PRO A 122 6.38 22.42 1.10
N SER A 123 6.88 21.22 0.85
CA SER A 123 8.06 20.65 1.51
C SER A 123 9.36 21.23 0.96
N ILE A 124 9.32 21.74 -0.27
CA ILE A 124 10.47 22.34 -0.96
C ILE A 124 10.16 23.81 -1.27
N ASP A 125 11.17 24.68 -1.10
CA ASP A 125 11.06 26.08 -1.48
C ASP A 125 10.84 26.24 -2.99
N PRO A 126 10.04 27.21 -3.43
CA PRO A 126 9.80 27.44 -4.85
C PRO A 126 11.11 27.77 -5.55
N LEU A 127 11.48 26.94 -6.53
CA LEU A 127 12.70 27.11 -7.31
C LEU A 127 12.61 28.39 -8.15
N ARG A 128 13.59 29.29 -7.98
CA ARG A 128 13.66 30.63 -8.60
C ARG A 128 13.49 30.64 -10.12
N TYR A 129 13.98 29.60 -10.79
CA TYR A 129 14.01 29.49 -12.26
C TYR A 129 13.07 28.44 -12.82
N GLN A 130 12.33 27.70 -11.97
CA GLN A 130 11.24 26.91 -12.49
C GLN A 130 10.12 27.87 -12.82
N ASN A 131 9.74 27.92 -14.11
CA ASN A 131 8.45 28.48 -14.49
C ASN A 131 7.43 27.83 -13.56
N LYS A 132 6.76 28.61 -12.71
CA LYS A 132 5.51 28.18 -12.08
C LYS A 132 4.70 27.61 -13.22
N LYS A 133 4.58 26.29 -13.31
CA LYS A 133 3.55 25.67 -14.13
C LYS A 133 2.27 26.14 -13.45
N SER A 134 1.80 27.33 -13.83
CA SER A 134 0.40 27.68 -13.69
C SER A 134 -0.33 26.45 -14.18
N ALA A 135 -1.07 25.79 -13.29
CA ALA A 135 -1.86 24.63 -13.67
C ALA A 135 -2.53 25.02 -14.99
N PRO A 136 -2.31 24.27 -16.08
CA PRO A 136 -2.90 24.64 -17.35
C PRO A 136 -4.40 24.83 -17.09
N ALA A 137 -4.99 25.83 -17.73
CA ALA A 137 -6.44 26.08 -17.73
C ALA A 137 -7.19 24.95 -18.45
N ILE A 138 -6.87 23.71 -18.10
CA ILE A 138 -7.73 22.57 -18.30
C ILE A 138 -8.97 22.91 -17.49
N ASN A 139 -10.14 22.56 -18.01
CA ASN A 139 -11.40 22.48 -17.28
C ASN A 139 -11.28 21.44 -16.15
N ALA A 140 -10.28 21.58 -15.29
CA ALA A 140 -9.97 20.72 -14.17
C ALA A 140 -11.11 20.96 -13.21
N ASN A 141 -12.01 19.98 -13.16
CA ASN A 141 -13.12 19.97 -12.24
C ASN A 141 -12.54 20.23 -10.85
N ASN A 142 -12.74 21.43 -10.29
CA ASN A 142 -12.12 21.84 -9.02
C ASN A 142 -12.53 20.96 -7.83
N ASN A 143 -13.51 20.09 -8.06
CA ASN A 143 -14.01 19.12 -7.12
C ASN A 143 -13.25 17.79 -7.18
N GLU A 144 -12.31 17.57 -8.10
CA GLU A 144 -11.53 16.33 -8.22
C GLU A 144 -10.11 16.50 -7.65
N ILE A 145 -9.70 15.59 -6.77
CA ILE A 145 -8.35 15.54 -6.22
C ILE A 145 -7.41 14.65 -7.02
N ALA A 146 -7.94 13.57 -7.61
CA ALA A 146 -7.15 12.62 -8.39
C ALA A 146 -8.03 11.87 -9.40
N PHE A 147 -7.39 11.24 -10.37
CA PHE A 147 -8.00 10.37 -11.37
C PHE A 147 -7.29 9.01 -11.35
N LEU A 148 -8.03 7.95 -11.03
CA LEU A 148 -7.52 6.59 -10.97
C LEU A 148 -7.88 5.82 -12.24
N LYS A 149 -6.88 5.20 -12.88
CA LYS A 149 -7.05 4.24 -13.97
C LYS A 149 -6.65 2.87 -13.46
N LEU A 150 -7.55 1.90 -13.58
CA LEU A 150 -7.31 0.50 -13.25
C LEU A 150 -7.49 -0.34 -14.50
N ARG A 151 -6.47 -1.14 -14.83
CA ARG A 151 -6.46 -2.05 -15.97
C ARG A 151 -6.24 -3.47 -15.48
N TRP A 152 -6.99 -4.43 -16.01
CA TRP A 152 -6.82 -5.86 -15.68
C TRP A 152 -7.25 -6.75 -16.84
N LYS A 153 -6.96 -8.04 -16.76
CA LYS A 153 -7.50 -9.10 -17.62
C LYS A 153 -8.33 -10.06 -16.80
N ALA A 154 -9.45 -10.55 -17.35
CA ALA A 154 -10.22 -11.63 -16.71
C ALA A 154 -9.35 -12.90 -16.55
N PRO A 155 -9.61 -13.80 -15.60
CA PRO A 155 -8.73 -14.95 -15.30
C PRO A 155 -8.41 -15.85 -16.50
N ARG A 156 -9.37 -15.98 -17.43
CA ARG A 156 -9.27 -16.74 -18.69
C ARG A 156 -9.27 -15.82 -19.92
N GLY A 157 -9.34 -14.51 -19.73
CA GLY A 157 -9.41 -13.52 -20.82
C GLY A 157 -8.02 -13.06 -21.23
N GLN A 158 -7.84 -12.80 -22.53
CA GLN A 158 -6.62 -12.21 -23.08
C GLN A 158 -6.74 -10.70 -23.31
N LYS A 159 -7.98 -10.19 -23.37
CA LYS A 159 -8.25 -8.76 -23.53
C LYS A 159 -8.25 -8.09 -22.17
N SER A 160 -7.67 -6.90 -22.14
CA SER A 160 -7.63 -6.09 -20.94
C SER A 160 -8.80 -5.11 -20.90
N GLU A 161 -9.38 -4.97 -19.72
CA GLU A 161 -10.43 -4.02 -19.38
C GLU A 161 -9.82 -2.82 -18.65
N LEU A 162 -10.30 -1.62 -18.96
CA LEU A 162 -9.88 -0.37 -18.33
C LEU A 162 -11.09 0.29 -17.67
N VAL A 163 -10.96 0.59 -16.38
CA VAL A 163 -11.90 1.45 -15.65
C VAL A 163 -11.17 2.70 -15.21
N SER A 164 -11.89 3.82 -15.24
CA SER A 164 -11.42 5.12 -14.82
C SER A 164 -12.37 5.71 -13.79
N LEU A 165 -11.81 6.20 -12.69
CA LEU A 165 -12.54 6.65 -11.51
C LEU A 165 -11.99 8.02 -11.08
N PRO A 166 -12.77 9.11 -11.23
CA PRO A 166 -12.42 10.38 -10.61
C PRO A 166 -12.61 10.28 -9.10
N ILE A 167 -11.64 10.79 -8.34
CA ILE A 167 -11.69 10.90 -6.90
C ILE A 167 -12.05 12.34 -6.57
N GLU A 168 -13.23 12.54 -6.01
CA GLU A 168 -13.69 13.86 -5.60
C GLU A 168 -13.10 14.30 -4.25
N LYS A 169 -12.92 15.60 -4.06
CA LYS A 169 -12.45 16.24 -2.82
C LYS A 169 -13.33 15.90 -1.63
N LYS A 170 -14.64 15.68 -1.85
CA LYS A 170 -15.58 15.25 -0.80
C LYS A 170 -15.25 13.87 -0.20
N ALA A 171 -14.43 13.07 -0.88
CA ALA A 171 -13.95 11.79 -0.34
C ALA A 171 -12.89 11.98 0.76
N LEU A 172 -12.28 13.16 0.86
CA LEU A 172 -11.34 13.47 1.93
C LEU A 172 -12.07 13.79 3.22
N ALA A 173 -11.60 13.20 4.31
CA ALA A 173 -12.02 13.60 5.65
C ALA A 173 -11.46 14.98 5.98
N SER A 174 -12.23 15.79 6.69
CA SER A 174 -11.82 17.11 7.17
C SER A 174 -10.71 17.07 8.21
N SER A 175 -10.53 15.93 8.87
CA SER A 175 -9.49 15.70 9.88
C SER A 175 -9.15 14.22 9.96
N PHE A 176 -8.01 13.90 10.57
CA PHE A 176 -7.66 12.52 10.88
C PHE A 176 -8.73 11.83 11.74
N ALA A 177 -9.27 12.53 12.74
CA ALA A 177 -10.28 11.99 13.65
C ALA A 177 -11.61 11.66 12.93
N SER A 178 -12.00 12.46 11.94
CA SER A 178 -13.23 12.24 11.16
C SER A 178 -13.09 11.22 10.03
N ALA A 179 -11.88 10.73 9.75
CA ALA A 179 -11.66 9.68 8.74
C ALA A 179 -12.30 8.34 9.14
N GLY A 180 -12.48 7.44 8.17
CA GLY A 180 -12.99 6.10 8.44
C GLY A 180 -12.06 5.31 9.38
N VAL A 181 -12.63 4.35 10.11
CA VAL A 181 -11.88 3.45 11.02
C VAL A 181 -10.70 2.80 10.29
N GLU A 182 -10.97 2.23 9.11
CA GLU A 182 -9.96 1.60 8.26
C GLU A 182 -8.83 2.55 7.87
N THR A 183 -9.17 3.76 7.40
CA THR A 183 -8.18 4.77 7.00
C THR A 183 -7.28 5.15 8.17
N ARG A 184 -7.85 5.40 9.35
CA ARG A 184 -7.07 5.74 10.55
C ARG A 184 -6.17 4.58 10.98
N PHE A 185 -6.67 3.35 10.93
CA PHE A 185 -5.90 2.17 11.31
C PHE A 185 -4.73 1.94 10.34
N MET A 186 -4.97 1.97 9.03
CA MET A 186 -3.94 1.83 8.00
C MET A 186 -2.88 2.93 8.08
N ALA A 187 -3.29 4.18 8.36
CA ALA A 187 -2.37 5.28 8.59
C ALA A 187 -1.48 5.04 9.82
N ALA A 188 -2.01 4.48 10.91
CA ALA A 188 -1.21 4.11 12.08
C ALA A 188 -0.20 2.99 11.77
N VAL A 189 -0.61 1.97 11.00
CA VAL A 189 0.29 0.91 10.51
C VAL A 189 1.42 1.49 9.65
N ALA A 190 1.09 2.37 8.71
CA ALA A 190 2.06 3.03 7.85
C ALA A 190 3.01 3.94 8.64
N ALA A 191 2.49 4.66 9.65
CA ALA A 191 3.30 5.49 10.53
C ALA A 191 4.30 4.64 11.33
N TYR A 192 3.87 3.48 11.87
CA TYR A 192 4.76 2.56 12.57
C TYR A 192 5.91 2.08 11.67
N GLY A 193 5.60 1.60 10.46
CA GLY A 193 6.62 1.13 9.52
C GLY A 193 7.60 2.22 9.10
N GLN A 194 7.13 3.45 8.87
CA GLN A 194 7.99 4.58 8.55
C GLN A 194 8.84 5.03 9.75
N LYS A 195 8.31 4.96 10.98
CA LYS A 195 9.05 5.28 12.20
C LYS A 195 10.21 4.29 12.42
N LEU A 196 9.97 2.99 12.25
CA LEU A 196 11.03 1.96 12.33
C LEU A 196 12.13 2.17 11.29
N ARG A 197 11.82 2.78 10.14
CA ARG A 197 12.79 3.16 9.11
C ARG A 197 13.47 4.52 9.37
N ASN A 198 13.27 5.12 10.55
CA ASN A 198 13.80 6.42 10.92
C ASN A 198 13.43 7.54 9.93
N ASN A 199 12.19 7.51 9.40
CA ASN A 199 11.72 8.56 8.49
C ASN A 199 11.67 9.93 9.21
N PRO A 200 12.37 10.97 8.70
CA PRO A 200 12.43 12.28 9.34
C PRO A 200 11.06 12.94 9.56
N GLU A 201 10.10 12.70 8.68
CA GLU A 201 8.74 13.24 8.76
C GLU A 201 8.00 12.77 10.02
N LEU A 202 8.38 11.61 10.57
CA LEU A 202 7.79 11.04 11.79
C LEU A 202 8.71 11.18 13.01
N SER A 203 9.78 11.98 12.93
CA SER A 203 10.70 12.23 14.04
C SER A 203 9.99 12.66 15.32
N LYS A 204 8.99 13.55 15.20
CA LYS A 204 8.18 14.06 16.32
C LYS A 204 7.02 13.16 16.75
N THR A 205 6.70 12.13 15.97
CA THR A 205 5.63 11.19 16.30
C THR A 205 6.19 10.08 17.18
N SER A 206 5.61 9.89 18.36
CA SER A 206 6.03 8.83 19.30
C SER A 206 5.34 7.51 19.03
N TYR A 207 5.94 6.40 19.46
CA TYR A 207 5.29 5.08 19.39
C TYR A 207 3.99 5.04 20.21
N GLN A 208 3.93 5.74 21.35
CA GLN A 208 2.72 5.85 22.17
C GLN A 208 1.58 6.55 21.40
N GLN A 209 1.90 7.58 20.62
CA GLN A 209 0.93 8.27 19.77
C GLN A 209 0.40 7.35 18.65
N ILE A 210 1.28 6.59 18.00
CA ILE A 210 0.90 5.62 16.96
C ILE A 210 0.02 4.51 17.55
N ALA A 211 0.37 3.99 18.73
CA ALA A 211 -0.44 2.99 19.43
C ALA A 211 -1.83 3.54 19.79
N SER A 212 -1.91 4.80 20.19
CA SER A 212 -3.20 5.47 20.46
C SER A 212 -4.07 5.57 19.22
N TRP A 213 -3.51 6.00 18.08
CA TRP A 213 -4.23 6.04 16.81
C TRP A 213 -4.75 4.67 16.39
N ALA A 214 -3.89 3.64 16.46
CA ALA A 214 -4.26 2.27 16.11
C ALA A 214 -5.35 1.72 17.05
N ASN A 215 -5.24 1.96 18.36
CA ASN A 215 -6.22 1.49 19.35
C ASN A 215 -7.59 2.16 19.16
N ASN A 216 -7.61 3.48 18.91
CA ASN A 216 -8.84 4.23 18.67
C ASN A 216 -9.49 3.91 17.31
N ALA A 217 -8.73 3.29 16.41
CA ALA A 217 -9.18 2.84 15.10
C ALA A 217 -9.22 1.31 14.98
N LYS A 218 -9.25 0.57 16.10
CA LYS A 218 -9.18 -0.90 16.07
C LYS A 218 -10.37 -1.55 15.35
N GLY A 219 -11.57 -0.99 15.48
CA GLY A 219 -12.77 -1.54 14.85
C GLY A 219 -13.08 -2.98 15.28
N ASP A 220 -13.81 -3.69 14.41
CA ASP A 220 -14.04 -5.13 14.55
C ASP A 220 -12.73 -5.90 14.30
N ASP A 221 -12.48 -6.89 15.14
CA ASP A 221 -11.18 -7.55 15.29
C ASP A 221 -11.38 -8.97 15.82
N LYS A 222 -12.22 -9.75 15.13
CA LYS A 222 -12.61 -11.10 15.55
C LYS A 222 -11.41 -12.03 15.74
N GLN A 223 -10.39 -11.87 14.90
CA GLN A 223 -9.16 -12.65 14.93
C GLN A 223 -8.08 -12.05 15.85
N GLY A 224 -8.25 -10.83 16.35
CA GLY A 224 -7.32 -10.20 17.29
C GLY A 224 -6.07 -9.57 16.68
N TYR A 225 -5.86 -9.64 15.36
CA TYR A 225 -4.67 -9.10 14.69
C TYR A 225 -4.48 -7.60 14.92
N ARG A 226 -5.56 -6.82 15.01
CA ARG A 226 -5.45 -5.37 15.23
C ARG A 226 -5.04 -5.07 16.66
N ALA A 227 -5.57 -5.82 17.63
CA ALA A 227 -5.13 -5.74 19.03
C ALA A 227 -3.66 -6.16 19.18
N GLU A 228 -3.23 -7.18 18.45
CA GLU A 228 -1.83 -7.61 18.43
C GLU A 228 -0.91 -6.53 17.86
N PHE A 229 -1.26 -5.91 16.74
CA PHE A 229 -0.51 -4.77 16.21
C PHE A 229 -0.35 -3.65 17.24
N VAL A 230 -1.42 -3.28 17.95
CA VAL A 230 -1.35 -2.27 19.03
C VAL A 230 -0.36 -2.70 20.14
N LYS A 231 -0.34 -3.99 20.51
CA LYS A 231 0.62 -4.52 21.49
C LYS A 231 2.06 -4.43 20.98
N LEU A 232 2.31 -4.75 19.70
CA LEU A 232 3.63 -4.64 19.08
C LEU A 232 4.17 -3.20 19.12
N VAL A 233 3.33 -2.22 18.75
CA VAL A 233 3.73 -0.80 18.81
C VAL A 233 4.07 -0.38 20.24
N ARG A 234 3.30 -0.84 21.25
CA ARG A 234 3.59 -0.56 22.67
C ARG A 234 4.88 -1.21 23.15
N LYS A 235 5.19 -2.44 22.70
CA LYS A 235 6.48 -3.08 23.00
C LYS A 235 7.65 -2.28 22.42
N ALA A 236 7.51 -1.80 21.18
CA ALA A 236 8.52 -0.94 20.57
C ALA A 236 8.72 0.37 21.37
N ALA A 237 7.63 0.99 21.82
CA ALA A 237 7.71 2.17 22.71
C ALA A 237 8.54 1.88 23.98
N ALA A 238 8.27 0.76 24.65
CA ALA A 238 8.96 0.38 25.88
C ALA A 238 10.44 0.01 25.68
N LEU A 239 10.84 -0.36 24.45
CA LEU A 239 12.23 -0.62 24.10
C LEU A 239 12.96 0.69 23.79
N ASP A 240 12.32 1.60 23.06
CA ASP A 240 12.85 2.94 22.72
C ASP A 240 13.15 3.75 24.00
N ASP A 241 12.24 3.69 24.98
CA ASP A 241 12.38 4.32 26.30
C ASP A 241 13.54 3.74 27.13
N LYS A 242 14.05 2.53 26.83
CA LYS A 242 15.20 1.92 27.52
C LYS A 242 16.55 2.27 26.88
N THR A 243 16.53 2.76 25.64
CA THR A 243 17.72 3.13 24.87
C THR A 243 18.09 4.61 24.96
N ASN A 244 17.22 5.43 25.57
CA ASN A 244 17.50 6.82 25.95
C ASN A 244 17.76 6.92 27.46
#